data_AF-X6FQ90-F1
#
_entry.id   AF-X6FQ90-F1
#
_cell.length_a   1.000
_cell.length_b   1.000
_cell.length_c   1.000
_cell.angle_alpha   90.00
_cell.angle_beta   90.00
_cell.angle_gamma   90.00
#
_symmetry.space_group_name_H-M   'P 1'
#
loop_
_entity.id
_entity.type
_entity.pdbx_description
1 polymer ?
#
loop_
_entity_poly.entity_id
_entity_poly.type
_entity_poly.pdbx_seq_one_letter_code
_entity_poly.pdbx_strand_id
1 'polypeptide(L)'
;MKSHGLFSAALIATGTLSAAAPAQAHDASWGCQVLLCAASQNPSWHGVSYCVPPMTKLIAAMAEPGFSWPICEEAKAGKPGRENYEQCPEGTKVGYSEHGRDGNRREPDRCLKTVNVCRDRLSNWRTGNNRDYGTVGGGRDGDSCIQEISSLRPRRADPWYFDIPNEQGKKQRFWFNLNYW
;
A
#
# COMPACT_ATOMS: atom_id res chain seq x y z
N MET A 1 13.40 67.41 46.75
CA MET A 1 14.79 67.08 46.35
C MET A 1 15.09 65.65 46.80
N LYS A 2 15.78 64.89 45.93
CA LYS A 2 16.25 63.49 46.06
C LYS A 2 15.28 62.34 45.75
N SER A 3 15.35 61.98 44.47
CA SER A 3 15.11 60.70 43.77
C SER A 3 15.87 59.50 44.33
N HIS A 4 15.28 58.29 44.32
CA HIS A 4 15.87 56.95 44.12
C HIS A 4 14.68 55.97 43.99
N GLY A 5 14.55 54.99 43.11
CA GLY A 5 15.35 54.39 42.04
C GLY A 5 14.60 53.09 41.69
N LEU A 6 14.14 52.96 40.45
CA LEU A 6 13.45 51.76 39.93
C LEU A 6 14.45 50.61 39.84
N PHE A 7 14.12 49.45 40.40
CA PHE A 7 14.82 48.19 40.12
C PHE A 7 13.85 47.22 39.43
N SER A 8 13.86 47.25 38.09
CA SER A 8 13.28 46.20 37.26
C SER A 8 14.23 45.00 37.27
N ALA A 9 13.85 43.92 37.96
CA ALA A 9 14.54 42.64 37.85
C ALA A 9 14.12 41.95 36.55
N ALA A 10 14.96 42.04 35.52
CA ALA A 10 14.81 41.28 34.28
C ALA A 10 15.28 39.84 34.52
N LEU A 11 14.34 38.89 34.58
CA LEU A 11 14.64 37.46 34.49
C LEU A 11 14.93 37.11 33.03
N ILE A 12 16.21 36.92 32.71
CA ILE A 12 16.66 36.41 31.42
C ILE A 12 16.33 34.91 31.40
N ALA A 13 15.24 34.54 30.73
CA ALA A 13 14.97 33.16 30.37
C ALA A 13 15.97 32.74 29.28
N THR A 14 17.04 32.05 29.68
CA THR A 14 17.89 31.31 28.74
C THR A 14 17.11 30.10 28.25
N GLY A 15 16.29 30.30 27.22
CA GLY A 15 15.75 29.20 26.43
C GLY A 15 16.88 28.58 25.64
N THR A 16 17.36 27.41 26.08
CA THR A 16 18.17 26.54 25.23
C THR A 16 17.26 26.05 24.10
N LEU A 17 17.28 26.77 22.98
CA LEU A 17 16.84 26.25 21.69
C LEU A 17 17.76 25.08 21.37
N SER A 18 17.34 23.86 21.73
CA SER A 18 17.84 22.66 21.08
C SER A 18 17.46 22.77 19.61
N ALA A 19 18.36 23.34 18.81
CA ALA A 19 18.34 23.16 17.38
C ALA A 19 18.44 21.65 17.15
N ALA A 20 17.32 21.01 16.83
CA ALA A 20 17.36 19.72 16.17
C ALA A 20 18.16 19.96 14.90
N ALA A 21 19.45 19.59 14.93
CA ALA A 21 20.27 19.57 13.74
C ALA A 21 19.49 18.78 12.68
N PRO A 22 19.45 19.23 11.42
CA PRO A 22 18.97 18.37 10.36
C PRO A 22 19.90 17.15 10.40
N ALA A 23 19.38 16.03 10.91
CA ALA A 23 20.09 14.77 10.90
C ALA A 23 20.57 14.61 9.47
N GLN A 24 21.89 14.67 9.28
CA GLN A 24 22.51 14.53 7.98
C GLN A 24 22.03 13.17 7.48
N ALA A 25 21.07 13.16 6.56
CA ALA A 25 20.45 11.92 6.09
C ALA A 25 21.50 10.96 5.47
N HIS A 26 22.70 11.49 5.18
CA HIS A 26 23.88 10.81 4.69
C HIS A 26 24.50 9.82 5.70
N ASP A 27 24.36 10.05 7.01
CA ASP A 27 24.92 9.18 8.07
C ASP A 27 23.92 8.16 8.64
N ALA A 28 22.68 8.14 8.13
CA ALA A 28 21.71 7.14 8.53
C ALA A 28 22.15 5.75 8.03
N SER A 29 21.93 4.71 8.85
CA SER A 29 22.13 3.32 8.42
C SER A 29 21.38 3.06 7.10
N TRP A 30 21.93 2.19 6.24
CA TRP A 30 21.33 1.92 4.93
C TRP A 30 19.85 1.52 5.02
N GLY A 31 19.43 0.83 6.08
CA GLY A 31 18.02 0.50 6.34
C GLY A 31 17.15 1.71 6.62
N CYS A 32 17.64 2.70 7.35
CA CYS A 32 16.89 3.94 7.57
C CYS A 32 16.82 4.82 6.32
N GLN A 33 17.85 4.80 5.47
CA GLN A 33 17.78 5.46 4.17
C GLN A 33 16.67 4.83 3.30
N VAL A 34 16.65 3.50 3.22
CA VAL A 34 15.60 2.76 2.51
C VAL A 34 14.21 3.08 3.06
N LEU A 35 14.04 3.04 4.38
CA LEU A 35 12.75 3.32 5.01
C LEU A 35 12.30 4.76 4.74
N LEU A 36 13.18 5.75 4.91
CA LEU A 36 12.86 7.15 4.68
C LEU A 36 12.46 7.40 3.22
N CYS A 37 13.21 6.81 2.29
CA CYS A 37 12.94 6.94 0.87
C CYS A 37 11.66 6.21 0.44
N ALA A 38 11.41 5.02 0.97
CA ALA A 38 10.16 4.29 0.75
C ALA A 38 8.93 5.00 1.35
N ALA A 39 9.12 5.79 2.42
CA ALA A 39 8.06 6.61 3.00
C ALA A 39 7.77 7.91 2.22
N SER A 40 8.61 8.27 1.24
CA SER A 40 8.41 9.45 0.41
C SER A 40 7.34 9.20 -0.66
N GLN A 41 6.20 9.92 -0.57
CA GLN A 41 5.06 9.73 -1.49
C GLN A 41 4.91 10.84 -2.54
N ASN A 42 5.30 12.08 -2.23
CA ASN A 42 5.09 13.23 -3.12
C ASN A 42 6.28 14.21 -3.05
N PRO A 43 7.29 14.07 -3.91
CA PRO A 43 7.42 13.03 -4.94
C PRO A 43 7.74 11.65 -4.35
N SER A 44 7.54 10.58 -5.13
CA SER A 44 8.02 9.25 -4.77
C SER A 44 9.55 9.21 -4.77
N TRP A 45 10.15 8.10 -4.29
CA TRP A 45 11.60 7.92 -4.31
C TRP A 45 12.24 8.09 -5.70
N HIS A 46 11.49 7.85 -6.80
CA HIS A 46 11.93 8.12 -8.17
C HIS A 46 12.20 9.60 -8.44
N GLY A 47 11.40 10.49 -7.83
CA GLY A 47 11.53 11.93 -8.02
C GLY A 47 12.51 12.59 -7.05
N VAL A 48 13.03 11.85 -6.06
CA VAL A 48 14.02 12.33 -5.10
C VAL A 48 15.38 11.75 -5.45
N SER A 49 16.27 12.57 -6.03
CA SER A 49 17.59 12.12 -6.51
C SER A 49 18.43 11.42 -5.43
N TYR A 50 18.35 11.88 -4.18
CA TYR A 50 19.02 11.24 -3.04
C TYR A 50 18.49 9.83 -2.75
N CYS A 51 17.24 9.54 -3.08
CA CYS A 51 16.60 8.26 -2.80
C CYS A 51 16.81 7.21 -3.89
N VAL A 52 17.22 7.60 -5.09
CA VAL A 52 17.45 6.66 -6.18
C VAL A 52 18.59 5.67 -5.83
N PRO A 53 19.79 6.10 -5.40
CA PRO A 53 20.88 5.16 -5.07
C PRO A 53 20.58 4.14 -3.95
N PRO A 54 20.03 4.52 -2.77
CA PRO A 54 19.76 3.54 -1.72
C PRO A 54 18.65 2.55 -2.11
N MET A 55 17.64 2.99 -2.88
CA MET A 55 16.54 2.15 -3.34
C MET A 55 16.98 1.19 -4.47
N THR A 56 17.85 1.62 -5.38
CA THR A 56 18.38 0.73 -6.43
C THR A 56 19.32 -0.32 -5.84
N LYS A 57 20.15 0.06 -4.86
CA LYS A 57 20.96 -0.89 -4.08
C LYS A 57 20.10 -1.95 -3.40
N LEU A 58 18.95 -1.57 -2.84
CA LEU A 58 17.97 -2.50 -2.27
C LEU A 58 17.43 -3.46 -3.33
N ILE A 59 17.01 -2.95 -4.49
CA ILE A 59 16.46 -3.79 -5.57
C ILE A 59 17.51 -4.80 -6.06
N ALA A 60 18.77 -4.38 -6.19
CA ALA A 60 19.87 -5.29 -6.53
C ALA A 60 20.08 -6.36 -5.45
N ALA A 61 20.12 -5.96 -4.17
CA ALA A 61 20.29 -6.88 -3.05
C ALA A 61 19.14 -7.90 -2.96
N MET A 62 17.92 -7.53 -3.34
CA MET A 62 16.76 -8.44 -3.36
C MET A 62 16.91 -9.63 -4.30
N ALA A 63 17.78 -9.54 -5.31
CA ALA A 63 18.07 -10.64 -6.22
C ALA A 63 19.06 -11.66 -5.63
N GLU A 64 19.79 -11.28 -4.58
CA GLU A 64 20.80 -12.13 -3.96
C GLU A 64 20.16 -13.24 -3.10
N PRO A 65 20.73 -14.46 -3.12
CA PRO A 65 20.25 -15.55 -2.29
C PRO A 65 20.41 -15.20 -0.80
N GLY A 66 19.36 -15.45 -0.01
CA GLY A 66 19.37 -15.16 1.42
C GLY A 66 19.12 -13.69 1.78
N PHE A 67 18.68 -12.86 0.82
CA PHE A 67 18.33 -11.47 1.08
C PHE A 67 17.36 -11.30 2.25
N SER A 68 17.70 -10.36 3.13
CA SER A 68 16.84 -9.85 4.19
C SER A 68 16.66 -8.34 4.01
N TRP A 69 15.44 -7.87 4.28
CA TRP A 69 15.16 -6.44 4.26
C TRP A 69 16.01 -5.71 5.30
N PRO A 70 16.66 -4.59 4.94
CA PRO A 70 17.49 -3.86 5.88
C PRO A 70 16.62 -3.26 6.99
N ILE A 71 17.08 -3.42 8.23
CA ILE A 71 16.37 -2.97 9.42
C ILE A 71 16.77 -1.52 9.71
N CYS A 72 15.78 -0.70 10.07
CA CYS A 72 16.00 0.61 10.68
C CYS A 72 15.62 0.52 12.15
N GLU A 73 16.62 0.43 13.03
CA GLU A 73 16.43 0.27 14.49
C GLU A 73 15.75 1.51 15.09
N GLU A 74 16.09 2.68 14.57
CA GLU A 74 15.58 3.99 14.95
C GLU A 74 14.06 4.08 14.73
N ALA A 75 13.56 3.47 13.65
CA ALA A 75 12.14 3.41 13.33
C ALA A 75 11.45 2.12 13.81
N LYS A 76 12.20 1.20 14.44
CA LYS A 76 11.74 -0.17 14.80
C LYS A 76 11.00 -0.86 13.65
N ALA A 77 11.50 -0.65 12.44
CA ALA A 77 10.86 -1.07 11.22
C ALA A 77 11.77 -2.01 10.44
N GLY A 78 11.21 -3.16 10.06
CA GLY A 78 11.91 -4.24 9.37
C GLY A 78 11.33 -4.48 7.98
N LYS A 79 10.91 -5.71 7.69
CA LYS A 79 10.36 -6.09 6.38
C LYS A 79 9.03 -5.37 6.10
N PRO A 80 8.84 -4.75 4.92
CA PRO A 80 7.57 -4.16 4.51
C PRO A 80 6.49 -5.22 4.28
N GLY A 81 5.24 -4.78 4.40
CA GLY A 81 4.11 -5.54 3.91
C GLY A 81 3.97 -5.43 2.39
N ARG A 82 3.19 -6.34 1.80
CA ARG A 82 2.89 -6.33 0.36
C ARG A 82 1.43 -6.68 0.11
N GLU A 83 0.74 -5.81 -0.62
CA GLU A 83 -0.61 -6.02 -1.13
C GLU A 83 -0.61 -5.79 -2.64
N ASN A 84 -0.86 -6.84 -3.44
CA ASN A 84 -0.79 -6.72 -4.91
C ASN A 84 -2.04 -6.08 -5.53
N TYR A 85 -3.17 -6.08 -4.82
CA TYR A 85 -4.47 -5.74 -5.36
C TYR A 85 -5.14 -4.61 -4.57
N GLU A 86 -5.78 -3.68 -5.28
CA GLU A 86 -6.59 -2.62 -4.70
C GLU A 86 -7.90 -3.17 -4.15
N GLN A 87 -8.71 -2.34 -3.49
CA GLN A 87 -10.04 -2.78 -3.08
C GLN A 87 -10.92 -3.03 -4.31
N CYS A 88 -11.85 -3.98 -4.18
CA CYS A 88 -12.84 -4.19 -5.22
C CYS A 88 -13.76 -2.95 -5.32
N PRO A 89 -14.19 -2.56 -6.54
CA PRO A 89 -15.14 -1.46 -6.72
C PRO A 89 -16.41 -1.65 -5.89
N GLU A 90 -17.09 -0.56 -5.56
CA GLU A 90 -18.33 -0.60 -4.79
C GLU A 90 -19.37 -1.56 -5.39
N GLY A 91 -20.06 -2.30 -4.53
CA GLY A 91 -21.04 -3.30 -4.95
C GLY A 91 -20.44 -4.59 -5.50
N THR A 92 -19.12 -4.79 -5.38
CA THR A 92 -18.44 -6.05 -5.70
C THR A 92 -17.68 -6.59 -4.48
N LYS A 93 -17.53 -7.91 -4.40
CA LYS A 93 -16.82 -8.59 -3.30
C LYS A 93 -15.54 -9.24 -3.81
N VAL A 94 -14.54 -9.42 -2.94
CA VAL A 94 -13.30 -10.13 -3.30
C VAL A 94 -13.64 -11.58 -3.66
N GLY A 95 -13.23 -11.97 -4.85
CA GLY A 95 -13.26 -13.34 -5.34
C GLY A 95 -11.87 -13.91 -5.50
N TYR A 96 -11.83 -15.21 -5.76
CA TYR A 96 -10.60 -15.96 -5.88
C TYR A 96 -10.60 -16.79 -7.15
N SER A 97 -9.51 -16.76 -7.91
CA SER A 97 -9.29 -17.76 -8.94
C SER A 97 -8.82 -19.08 -8.33
N GLU A 98 -9.30 -20.18 -8.89
CA GLU A 98 -8.78 -21.53 -8.62
C GLU A 98 -7.70 -21.84 -9.68
N HIS A 99 -6.44 -21.54 -9.37
CA HIS A 99 -5.34 -21.90 -10.25
C HIS A 99 -5.05 -23.41 -10.18
N GLY A 100 -5.63 -24.17 -11.11
CA GLY A 100 -5.05 -25.40 -11.69
C GLY A 100 -4.87 -26.65 -10.81
N ARG A 101 -4.63 -27.78 -11.49
CA ARG A 101 -4.66 -29.18 -10.99
C ARG A 101 -3.64 -29.55 -9.90
N ASP A 102 -2.84 -28.61 -9.42
CA ASP A 102 -1.70 -28.84 -8.52
C ASP A 102 -1.90 -28.26 -7.11
N GLY A 103 -3.15 -27.96 -6.73
CA GLY A 103 -3.55 -27.75 -5.34
C GLY A 103 -3.03 -26.49 -4.66
N ASN A 104 -2.59 -25.45 -5.39
CA ASN A 104 -1.97 -24.29 -4.77
C ASN A 104 -2.71 -22.96 -4.91
N ARG A 105 -3.00 -22.43 -3.72
CA ARG A 105 -3.30 -21.04 -3.30
C ARG A 105 -4.32 -20.27 -4.13
N ARG A 106 -5.55 -20.21 -3.59
CA ARG A 106 -6.58 -19.22 -3.96
C ARG A 106 -5.97 -17.81 -3.94
N GLU A 107 -5.89 -17.19 -5.10
CA GLU A 107 -5.41 -15.81 -5.21
C GLU A 107 -6.61 -14.86 -5.18
N PRO A 108 -6.61 -13.79 -4.36
CA PRO A 108 -7.73 -12.84 -4.29
C PRO A 108 -7.70 -11.86 -5.46
N ASP A 109 -7.57 -12.37 -6.69
CA ASP A 109 -7.35 -11.63 -7.95
C ASP A 109 -8.66 -11.25 -8.66
N ARG A 110 -9.83 -11.56 -8.07
CA ARG A 110 -11.14 -11.29 -8.69
C ARG A 110 -12.01 -10.36 -7.87
N CYS A 111 -12.91 -9.68 -8.55
CA CYS A 111 -14.05 -8.99 -7.98
C CYS A 111 -15.34 -9.60 -8.54
N LEU A 112 -16.21 -10.05 -7.64
CA LEU A 112 -17.43 -10.78 -7.94
C LEU A 112 -18.63 -9.85 -7.76
N LYS A 113 -19.54 -9.87 -8.72
CA LYS A 113 -20.80 -9.12 -8.68
C LYS A 113 -21.97 -10.05 -8.95
N THR A 114 -22.95 -10.05 -8.05
CA THR A 114 -24.20 -10.78 -8.27
C THR A 114 -25.15 -9.93 -9.12
N VAL A 115 -25.65 -10.49 -10.20
CA VAL A 115 -26.61 -9.86 -11.12
C VAL A 115 -27.82 -10.75 -11.35
N ASN A 116 -28.98 -10.15 -11.61
CA ASN A 116 -30.20 -10.86 -11.97
C ASN A 116 -30.47 -10.68 -13.47
N VAL A 117 -30.41 -11.77 -14.24
CA VAL A 117 -30.61 -11.81 -15.70
C VAL A 117 -31.99 -12.40 -16.10
N CYS A 118 -32.96 -12.49 -15.17
CA CYS A 118 -34.28 -13.08 -15.44
C CYS A 118 -35.03 -12.40 -16.59
N ARG A 119 -34.87 -11.09 -16.78
CA ARG A 119 -35.60 -10.34 -17.79
C ARG A 119 -35.11 -10.60 -19.22
N ASP A 120 -33.85 -11.00 -19.38
CA ASP A 120 -33.22 -11.18 -20.69
C ASP A 120 -33.38 -12.60 -21.25
N ARG A 121 -33.67 -13.61 -20.41
CA ARG A 121 -33.91 -14.99 -20.89
C ARG A 121 -35.22 -15.13 -21.67
N LEU A 122 -36.28 -14.44 -21.26
CA LEU A 122 -37.58 -14.47 -21.96
C LEU A 122 -37.54 -13.79 -23.35
N SER A 123 -36.63 -12.83 -23.54
CA SER A 123 -36.43 -12.13 -24.82
C SER A 123 -35.36 -12.78 -25.72
N ASN A 124 -34.28 -13.33 -25.15
CA ASN A 124 -33.22 -14.00 -25.92
C ASN A 124 -33.60 -15.41 -26.42
N TRP A 125 -34.47 -16.16 -25.73
CA TRP A 125 -34.96 -17.45 -26.24
C TRP A 125 -35.75 -17.28 -27.56
N ARG A 126 -36.39 -16.13 -27.76
CA ARG A 126 -37.12 -15.81 -29.01
C ARG A 126 -36.21 -15.32 -30.14
N THR A 127 -34.98 -14.90 -29.85
CA THR A 127 -34.11 -14.22 -30.82
C THR A 127 -32.75 -14.92 -31.04
N GLY A 128 -32.48 -16.04 -30.37
CA GLY A 128 -31.31 -16.89 -30.63
C GLY A 128 -29.96 -16.28 -30.23
N ASN A 129 -29.94 -15.10 -29.60
CA ASN A 129 -28.71 -14.43 -29.15
C ASN A 129 -28.29 -14.92 -27.77
N ASN A 130 -27.67 -16.10 -27.71
CA ASN A 130 -27.12 -16.64 -26.47
C ASN A 130 -25.79 -15.91 -26.14
N ARG A 131 -25.86 -14.78 -25.43
CA ARG A 131 -24.68 -14.17 -24.82
C ARG A 131 -24.28 -15.03 -23.62
N ASP A 132 -23.21 -15.78 -23.80
CA ASP A 132 -22.65 -16.71 -22.84
C ASP A 132 -22.02 -15.94 -21.67
N TYR A 133 -22.85 -15.52 -20.70
CA TYR A 133 -22.38 -15.01 -19.43
C TYR A 133 -21.93 -16.21 -18.60
N GLY A 134 -20.60 -16.38 -18.47
CA GLY A 134 -19.98 -17.50 -17.76
C GLY A 134 -20.57 -17.68 -16.36
N THR A 135 -21.28 -18.79 -16.17
CA THR A 135 -21.92 -19.12 -14.89
C THR A 135 -20.84 -19.69 -13.96
N VAL A 136 -20.30 -18.87 -13.06
CA VAL A 136 -19.42 -19.36 -11.98
C VAL A 136 -20.32 -19.80 -10.82
N GLY A 137 -20.58 -21.10 -10.71
CA GLY A 137 -21.29 -21.67 -9.57
C GLY A 137 -22.02 -22.97 -9.89
N GLY A 138 -21.40 -24.10 -9.58
CA GLY A 138 -22.02 -25.41 -9.62
C GLY A 138 -23.10 -25.54 -8.55
N GLY A 139 -24.37 -25.59 -8.98
CA GLY A 139 -25.52 -25.97 -8.18
C GLY A 139 -26.50 -26.70 -9.09
N ARG A 140 -27.03 -27.84 -8.62
CA ARG A 140 -27.88 -28.76 -9.40
C ARG A 140 -29.31 -28.24 -9.62
N ASP A 141 -29.50 -26.93 -9.74
CA ASP A 141 -30.80 -26.29 -9.93
C ASP A 141 -30.71 -25.32 -11.11
N GLY A 142 -31.02 -25.83 -12.30
CA GLY A 142 -30.80 -25.19 -13.61
C GLY A 142 -31.58 -23.91 -13.91
N ASP A 143 -32.24 -23.29 -12.92
CA ASP A 143 -33.20 -22.18 -13.12
C ASP A 143 -32.86 -20.88 -12.38
N SER A 144 -31.70 -20.79 -11.71
CA SER A 144 -31.27 -19.49 -11.16
C SER A 144 -30.89 -18.53 -12.29
N CYS A 145 -31.71 -17.50 -12.51
CA CYS A 145 -31.35 -16.35 -13.33
C CYS A 145 -30.41 -15.37 -12.59
N ILE A 146 -30.04 -15.68 -11.36
CA ILE A 146 -29.05 -14.92 -10.61
C ILE A 146 -27.68 -15.50 -10.97
N GLN A 147 -26.81 -14.65 -11.51
CA GLN A 147 -25.46 -15.02 -11.93
C GLN A 147 -24.43 -14.22 -11.14
N GLU A 148 -23.27 -14.82 -10.90
CA GLU A 148 -22.11 -14.13 -10.37
C GLU A 148 -21.14 -13.83 -11.51
N ILE A 149 -21.00 -12.54 -11.86
CA ILE A 149 -20.02 -12.09 -12.84
C ILE A 149 -18.70 -11.87 -12.13
N SER A 150 -17.65 -12.50 -12.65
CA SER A 150 -16.27 -12.32 -12.19
C SER A 150 -15.54 -11.33 -13.08
N SER A 151 -14.88 -10.37 -12.46
CA SER A 151 -13.98 -9.41 -13.10
C SER A 151 -12.59 -9.48 -12.46
N LEU A 152 -11.55 -9.04 -13.16
CA LEU A 152 -10.21 -8.95 -12.58
C LEU A 152 -10.16 -7.84 -11.53
N ARG A 153 -9.53 -8.12 -10.40
CA ARG A 153 -9.30 -7.14 -9.35
C ARG A 153 -8.20 -6.16 -9.78
N PRO A 154 -8.38 -4.85 -9.61
CA PRO A 154 -7.34 -3.88 -9.97
C PRO A 154 -6.05 -4.13 -9.20
N ARG A 155 -4.91 -4.00 -9.88
CA ARG A 155 -3.58 -4.15 -9.26
C ARG A 155 -3.11 -2.80 -8.71
N ARG A 156 -2.46 -2.81 -7.55
CA ARG A 156 -1.86 -1.60 -6.99
C ARG A 156 -0.67 -1.16 -7.83
N ALA A 157 -0.57 0.14 -8.09
CA ALA A 157 0.64 0.75 -8.62
C ALA A 157 1.83 0.61 -7.63
N ASP A 158 1.55 0.82 -6.34
CA ASP A 158 2.48 0.72 -5.23
C ASP A 158 2.09 -0.45 -4.31
N PRO A 159 2.63 -1.67 -4.55
CA PRO A 159 2.20 -2.85 -3.80
C PRO A 159 2.89 -3.01 -2.46
N TRP A 160 4.02 -2.34 -2.21
CA TRP A 160 4.77 -2.46 -0.97
C TRP A 160 4.35 -1.36 0.01
N TYR A 161 4.40 -1.66 1.31
CA TYR A 161 4.08 -0.65 2.31
C TYR A 161 4.81 -0.83 3.64
N PHE A 162 5.00 0.30 4.32
CA PHE A 162 5.40 0.37 5.73
C PHE A 162 4.28 0.95 6.57
N ASP A 163 4.01 0.35 7.72
CA ASP A 163 3.13 0.90 8.74
C ASP A 163 4.00 1.54 9.83
N ILE A 164 4.19 2.86 9.76
CA ILE A 164 5.09 3.63 10.63
C ILE A 164 4.24 4.37 11.68
N PRO A 165 4.55 4.27 12.99
CA PRO A 165 3.85 5.05 14.00
C PRO A 165 4.19 6.54 13.86
N ASN A 166 3.18 7.40 13.88
CA ASN A 166 3.36 8.84 14.02
C ASN A 166 3.69 9.24 15.47
N GLU A 167 3.89 10.54 15.74
CA GLU A 167 4.21 11.06 17.08
C GLU A 167 3.16 10.70 18.16
N GLN A 168 1.94 10.37 17.75
CA GLN A 168 0.83 9.98 18.63
C GLN A 168 0.71 8.45 18.78
N GLY A 169 1.65 7.68 18.20
CA GLY A 169 1.63 6.22 18.19
C GLY A 169 0.63 5.60 17.20
N LYS A 170 -0.07 6.38 16.38
CA LYS A 170 -0.97 5.86 15.34
C LYS A 170 -0.15 5.44 14.14
N LYS A 171 -0.36 4.19 13.68
CA LYS A 171 0.30 3.68 12.47
C LYS A 171 -0.27 4.36 11.22
N GLN A 172 0.60 5.00 10.47
CA GLN A 172 0.33 5.51 9.14
C GLN A 172 0.96 4.58 8.10
N ARG A 173 0.19 4.25 7.07
CA ARG A 173 0.66 3.40 5.98
C ARG A 173 1.28 4.23 4.87
N PHE A 174 2.51 3.90 4.51
CA PHE A 174 3.23 4.50 3.38
C PHE A 174 3.41 3.47 2.28
N TRP A 175 2.86 3.76 1.11
CA TRP A 175 2.91 2.89 -0.05
C TRP A 175 4.08 3.27 -0.96
N PHE A 176 4.72 2.26 -1.55
CA PHE A 176 5.78 2.45 -2.54
C PHE A 176 5.84 1.26 -3.51
N ASN A 177 6.56 1.46 -4.61
CA ASN A 177 6.91 0.40 -5.54
C ASN A 177 8.43 0.23 -5.64
N LEU A 178 8.86 -0.92 -6.15
CA LEU A 178 10.26 -1.27 -6.40
C LEU A 178 10.54 -1.36 -7.91
N ASN A 179 9.72 -0.71 -8.73
CA ASN A 179 9.93 -0.70 -10.17
C ASN A 179 11.11 0.23 -10.44
N TYR A 180 12.15 -0.28 -11.07
CA TYR A 180 13.29 0.49 -11.53
C TYR A 180 13.51 0.14 -13.00
N TRP A 181 13.61 1.16 -13.85
CA TRP A 181 13.71 1.06 -15.31
C TRP A 181 14.96 1.77 -15.80
#